data_AF-A0A2V8NTZ5-F1
#
_entry.id   AF-A0A2V8NTZ5-F1
#
_cell.length_a   1.000
_cell.length_b   1.000
_cell.length_c   1.000
_cell.angle_alpha   90.00
_cell.angle_beta   90.00
_cell.angle_gamma   90.00
#
_symmetry.space_group_name_H-M   'P 1'
#
loop_
_entity.id
_entity.type
_entity.pdbx_description
1 polymer ?
#
loop_
_entity_poly.entity_id
_entity_poly.type
_entity_poly.pdbx_seq_one_letter_code
_entity_poly.pdbx_strand_id
1 'polypeptide(L)'
;MNRRIASSVAVLVFVCAPVQAQWLKVPQANIPRTPDGKPNLSAPAPRLPNGKPDLSGIWEPNSKYVRDLAADLKLEDVPFQPTMLRIACLRACLRPS
;
A
#
# COMPACT_ATOMS: atom_id res chain seq x y z
N MET A 1 -37.79 -25.83 -31.52
CA MET A 1 -37.13 -26.20 -30.25
C MET A 1 -35.82 -25.44 -30.04
N ASN A 2 -34.94 -25.41 -31.05
CA ASN A 2 -33.59 -24.81 -30.96
C ASN A 2 -33.56 -23.31 -30.62
N ARG A 3 -34.55 -22.53 -31.07
CA ARG A 3 -34.63 -21.08 -30.76
C ARG A 3 -34.90 -20.78 -29.29
N ARG A 4 -35.62 -21.67 -28.59
CA ARG A 4 -35.90 -21.53 -27.15
C ARG A 4 -34.65 -21.89 -26.34
N ILE A 5 -33.95 -22.95 -26.72
CA ILE A 5 -32.68 -23.36 -26.10
C ILE A 5 -31.63 -22.26 -26.26
N ALA A 6 -31.49 -21.69 -27.46
CA ALA A 6 -30.57 -20.58 -27.72
C ALA A 6 -30.88 -19.34 -26.86
N SER A 7 -32.17 -19.02 -26.66
CA SER A 7 -32.58 -17.90 -25.81
C SER A 7 -32.26 -18.17 -24.34
N SER A 8 -32.51 -19.39 -23.84
CA SER A 8 -32.20 -19.76 -22.46
C SER A 8 -30.69 -19.72 -22.17
N VAL A 9 -29.87 -20.17 -23.11
CA VAL A 9 -28.40 -20.13 -22.98
C VAL A 9 -27.90 -18.69 -22.97
N ALA A 10 -28.44 -17.81 -23.82
CA ALA A 10 -28.05 -16.40 -23.86
C ALA A 10 -28.36 -15.67 -22.55
N VAL A 11 -29.53 -15.94 -21.94
CA VAL A 11 -29.90 -15.37 -20.64
C VAL A 11 -28.96 -15.85 -19.53
N LEU A 12 -28.62 -17.14 -19.52
CA LEU A 12 -27.73 -17.71 -18.50
C LEU A 12 -26.32 -17.09 -18.55
N VAL A 13 -25.79 -16.84 -19.75
CA VAL A 13 -24.48 -16.19 -19.93
C VAL A 13 -24.50 -14.75 -19.43
N PHE A 14 -25.60 -14.02 -19.65
CA PHE A 14 -25.72 -12.63 -19.24
C PHE A 14 -25.82 -12.47 -17.71
N VAL A 15 -26.48 -13.41 -17.02
CA VAL A 15 -26.59 -13.43 -15.56
C VAL A 15 -25.28 -13.83 -14.88
N CYS A 16 -24.46 -14.66 -15.54
CA CYS A 16 -23.21 -15.16 -14.99
C CYS A 16 -22.00 -14.27 -15.35
N ALA A 17 -22.20 -13.13 -16.00
CA ALA A 17 -21.13 -12.19 -16.26
C ALA A 17 -20.62 -11.62 -14.92
N PRO A 18 -19.36 -11.87 -14.53
CA PRO A 18 -18.81 -11.25 -13.34
C PRO A 18 -18.81 -9.75 -13.58
N VAL A 19 -19.55 -9.00 -12.76
CA VAL A 19 -19.34 -7.56 -12.62
C VAL A 19 -17.89 -7.42 -12.16
N GLN A 20 -17.01 -7.12 -13.10
CA GLN A 20 -15.70 -6.58 -12.79
C GLN A 20 -15.99 -5.35 -11.96
N ALA A 21 -15.81 -5.47 -10.64
CA ALA A 21 -15.68 -4.32 -9.76
C ALA A 21 -14.43 -3.59 -10.23
N GLN A 22 -14.60 -2.77 -11.27
CA GLN A 22 -13.58 -1.88 -11.74
C GLN A 22 -13.58 -0.80 -10.68
N TRP A 23 -12.67 -0.96 -9.72
CA TRP A 23 -12.35 0.02 -8.69
C TRP A 23 -12.59 1.38 -9.29
N LEU A 24 -13.66 2.07 -8.85
CA LEU A 24 -13.92 3.41 -9.33
C LEU A 24 -12.60 4.13 -9.12
N LYS A 25 -12.01 4.65 -10.21
CA LYS A 25 -10.94 5.63 -10.11
C LYS A 25 -11.58 6.84 -9.46
N VAL A 26 -11.74 6.80 -8.13
CA VAL A 26 -12.21 7.91 -7.34
C VAL A 26 -10.99 8.80 -7.24
N PRO A 27 -10.91 9.92 -7.99
CA PRO A 27 -9.89 10.92 -7.71
C PRO A 27 -10.09 11.34 -6.26
N GLN A 28 -9.09 11.08 -5.41
CA GLN A 28 -9.16 11.44 -3.99
C GLN A 28 -9.46 12.94 -3.89
N ALA A 29 -10.59 13.28 -3.27
CA ALA A 29 -11.20 14.61 -3.34
C ALA A 29 -10.31 15.73 -2.75
N ASN A 30 -9.30 15.37 -1.96
CA ASN A 30 -8.52 16.31 -1.16
C ASN A 30 -7.04 16.39 -1.52
N ILE A 31 -6.60 15.84 -2.67
CA ILE A 31 -5.21 16.00 -3.12
C ILE A 31 -5.10 17.29 -3.92
N PRO A 32 -4.31 18.29 -3.47
CA PRO A 32 -4.04 19.48 -4.26
C PRO A 32 -3.40 19.07 -5.58
N ARG A 33 -4.04 19.41 -6.71
CA ARG A 33 -3.53 19.14 -8.05
C ARG A 33 -2.93 20.41 -8.65
N THR A 34 -1.93 20.24 -9.49
CA THR A 34 -1.44 21.31 -10.36
C THR A 34 -2.48 21.64 -11.44
N PRO A 35 -2.39 22.80 -12.12
CA PRO A 35 -3.25 23.12 -13.26
C PRO A 35 -3.24 22.04 -14.36
N ASP A 36 -2.15 21.28 -14.47
CA ASP A 36 -1.99 20.16 -15.40
C ASP A 36 -2.66 18.84 -14.93
N GLY A 37 -3.38 18.87 -13.81
CA GLY A 37 -4.09 17.71 -13.24
C GLY A 37 -3.20 16.70 -12.52
N LYS A 38 -1.88 16.95 -12.41
CA LYS A 38 -0.96 16.08 -11.65
C LYS A 38 -1.05 16.37 -10.15
N PRO A 39 -0.89 15.37 -9.27
CA PRO A 39 -0.75 15.61 -7.83
C PRO A 39 0.42 16.56 -7.53
N ASN A 40 0.16 17.63 -6.79
CA ASN A 40 1.21 18.56 -6.38
C ASN A 40 1.95 18.01 -5.16
N LEU A 41 3.12 17.42 -5.39
CA LEU A 41 3.99 16.88 -4.32
C LEU A 41 4.63 17.95 -3.43
N SER A 42 4.58 19.23 -3.82
CA SER A 42 5.05 20.36 -3.03
C SER A 42 3.95 21.02 -2.19
N ALA A 43 2.70 20.55 -2.30
CA ALA A 43 1.61 21.09 -1.52
C ALA A 43 1.75 20.72 -0.03
N PRO A 44 1.31 21.59 0.90
CA PRO A 44 1.20 21.23 2.31
C PRO A 44 0.34 19.98 2.48
N ALA A 45 0.75 19.10 3.40
CA ALA A 45 -0.02 17.90 3.72
C ALA A 45 -1.46 18.29 4.11
N PRO A 46 -2.49 17.56 3.63
CA PRO A 46 -3.86 17.76 4.09
C PRO A 46 -3.94 17.68 5.61
N ARG A 47 -4.70 18.59 6.23
CA ARG A 47 -4.90 18.64 7.69
C ARG A 47 -6.37 18.47 8.02
N LEU A 48 -6.65 17.78 9.12
CA LEU A 48 -7.99 17.69 9.70
C LEU A 48 -8.45 19.07 10.20
N PRO A 49 -9.76 19.27 10.45
CA PRO A 49 -10.29 20.48 11.06
C PRO A 49 -9.65 20.85 12.41
N ASN A 50 -9.08 19.86 13.11
CA ASN A 50 -8.35 20.05 14.37
C ASN A 50 -6.87 20.45 14.17
N GLY A 51 -6.45 20.76 12.94
CA GLY A 51 -5.10 21.20 12.59
C GLY A 51 -4.05 20.08 12.52
N LYS A 52 -4.42 18.82 12.83
CA LYS A 52 -3.49 17.69 12.77
C LYS A 52 -3.32 17.22 11.32
N PRO A 53 -2.14 16.69 10.93
CA PRO A 53 -1.95 16.04 9.64
C PRO A 53 -2.97 14.90 9.43
N ASP A 54 -3.54 14.84 8.24
CA ASP A 54 -4.44 13.76 7.84
C ASP A 54 -3.63 12.53 7.42
N LEU A 55 -3.79 11.44 8.18
CA LEU A 55 -3.13 10.15 7.95
C LEU A 55 -4.08 9.09 7.39
N SER A 56 -5.29 9.47 6.96
CA SER A 56 -6.31 8.56 6.40
C SER A 56 -6.00 8.01 5.00
N GLY A 57 -4.84 8.36 4.44
CA GLY A 57 -4.38 7.92 3.14
C GLY A 57 -3.95 6.45 3.07
N ILE A 58 -3.65 6.01 1.85
CA ILE A 58 -3.07 4.68 1.58
C ILE A 58 -1.57 4.76 1.90
N TRP A 59 -1.09 3.81 2.71
CA TRP A 59 0.31 3.66 3.05
C TRP A 59 0.86 2.42 2.37
N GLU A 60 1.86 2.59 1.51
CA GLU A 60 2.54 1.49 0.84
C GLU A 60 3.98 1.38 1.37
N PRO A 61 4.21 0.61 2.44
CA PRO A 61 5.54 0.47 3.01
C PRO A 61 6.41 -0.36 2.08
N ASN A 62 7.68 0.04 1.93
CA ASN A 62 8.65 -0.76 1.20
C ASN A 62 8.83 -2.10 1.92
N SER A 63 8.72 -3.20 1.18
CA SER A 63 8.81 -4.58 1.70
C SER A 63 10.13 -4.86 2.44
N LYS A 64 11.22 -4.14 2.11
CA LYS A 64 12.48 -4.16 2.84
C LYS A 64 12.30 -3.79 4.31
N TYR A 65 11.64 -2.66 4.58
CA TYR A 65 11.46 -2.14 5.94
C TYR A 65 10.34 -2.84 6.71
N VAL A 66 9.38 -3.47 6.03
CA VAL A 66 8.40 -4.34 6.69
C VAL A 66 9.08 -5.56 7.32
N ARG A 67 10.17 -6.03 6.72
CA ARG A 67 10.94 -7.18 7.21
C ARG A 67 12.04 -6.78 8.18
N ASP A 68 12.71 -5.66 7.92
CA ASP A 68 13.82 -5.17 8.73
C ASP A 68 13.88 -3.63 8.72
N LEU A 69 13.48 -3.02 9.84
CA LEU A 69 13.54 -1.57 10.03
C LEU A 69 14.97 -1.04 10.12
N ALA A 70 15.93 -1.91 10.46
CA ALA A 70 17.34 -1.57 10.58
C ALA A 70 18.14 -1.86 9.30
N ALA A 71 17.48 -2.19 8.19
CA ALA A 71 18.15 -2.67 6.98
C ALA A 71 19.17 -1.70 6.37
N ASP A 72 19.06 -0.40 6.65
CA ASP A 72 20.02 0.63 6.22
C ASP A 72 20.75 1.32 7.38
N LEU A 73 20.51 0.88 8.61
CA LEU A 73 21.15 1.42 9.80
C LEU A 73 22.37 0.57 10.16
N LYS A 74 23.43 1.22 10.64
CA LYS A 74 24.53 0.50 11.27
C LYS A 74 24.09 0.01 12.64
N LEU A 75 24.72 -1.06 13.12
CA LEU A 75 24.40 -1.64 14.43
C LEU A 75 24.56 -0.63 15.59
N GLU A 76 25.47 0.35 15.42
CA GLU A 76 25.73 1.43 16.38
C GLU A 76 24.62 2.49 16.43
N ASP A 77 23.89 2.69 15.32
CA ASP A 77 22.82 3.68 15.23
C ASP A 77 21.47 3.15 15.74
N VAL A 78 21.38 1.82 15.93
CA VAL A 78 20.16 1.18 16.44
C VAL A 78 20.20 1.20 17.97
N PRO A 79 19.22 1.82 18.64
CA PRO A 79 19.18 1.89 20.10
C PRO A 79 18.76 0.54 20.70
N PHE A 80 19.70 -0.41 20.72
CA PHE A 80 19.50 -1.71 21.32
C PHE A 80 19.63 -1.64 22.84
N GLN A 81 18.84 -2.47 23.53
CA GLN A 81 19.13 -2.80 24.92
C GLN A 81 20.45 -3.58 25.00
N PRO A 82 21.23 -3.45 26.10
CA PRO A 82 22.56 -4.06 26.22
C PRO A 82 22.58 -5.58 25.95
N THR A 83 21.53 -6.28 26.36
CA THR A 83 21.36 -7.72 26.12
C THR A 83 21.09 -8.05 24.65
N MET A 84 20.31 -7.23 23.96
CA MET A 84 19.99 -7.40 22.54
C MET A 84 21.22 -7.16 21.65
N LEU A 85 22.07 -6.18 22.01
CA LEU A 85 23.31 -5.90 21.31
C LEU A 85 24.27 -7.10 21.31
N ARG A 86 24.38 -7.83 22.44
CA ARG A 86 25.20 -9.05 22.53
C ARG A 86 24.72 -10.14 21.57
N ILE A 87 23.41 -10.33 21.46
CA ILE A 87 22.81 -11.33 20.57
C ILE A 87 23.01 -10.93 19.10
N ALA A 88 22.84 -9.64 18.77
CA ALA A 88 23.04 -9.14 17.41
C ALA A 88 24.50 -9.30 16.96
N CYS A 89 25.47 -8.99 17.83
CA CYS A 89 26.89 -9.19 17.57
C CYS A 89 27.22 -10.68 17.37
N LEU A 90 26.71 -11.57 18.24
CA LEU A 90 26.88 -13.03 18.08
C LEU A 90 26.32 -13.53 16.74
N ARG A 91 25.14 -13.06 16.32
CA ARG A 91 24.56 -13.41 15.01
C ARG A 91 25.37 -12.88 13.83
N ALA A 92 25.96 -11.69 13.95
CA ALA A 92 26.83 -11.14 12.92
C ALA A 92 28.12 -11.98 12.77
N CYS A 93 28.72 -12.41 13.88
CA CYS A 93 29.89 -13.29 13.87
C CYS A 93 29.61 -14.70 13.31
N LEU A 94 28.37 -15.17 13.43
CA LEU A 94 27.95 -16.50 12.99
C LEU A 94 27.32 -16.52 11.59
N ARG A 95 27.22 -15.37 10.90
CA ARG A 95 26.69 -15.31 9.54
C ARG A 95 27.75 -15.87 8.57
N PRO A 96 27.52 -17.02 7.91
CA PRO A 96 28.47 -17.54 6.93
C PRO A 96 28.60 -16.55 5.77
N SER A 97 29.84 -16.39 5.28
CA SER A 97 30.22 -15.54 4.16
C SER A 97 29.46 -15.86 2.88
#